data_AF-A0A851GJD3-F1
#
_entry.id   AF-A0A851GJD3-F1
#
_cell.length_a   1.000
_cell.length_b   1.000
_cell.length_c   1.000
_cell.angle_alpha   90.00
_cell.angle_beta   90.00
_cell.angle_gamma   90.00
#
_symmetry.space_group_name_H-M   'P 1'
#
loop_
_entity.id
_entity.type
_entity.pdbx_description
1 polymer ?
#
loop_
_entity_poly.entity_id
_entity_poly.type
_entity_poly.pdbx_seq_one_letter_code
_entity_poly.pdbx_strand_id
1 'polypeptide(L)' 'MKKLQQTPGLAESNPRLFEQVKGEIFVAENLSVGCKAPDIVGKDQDDKEFKLSDYKGQVVLLDFWGIW' A
#
# COMPACT_ATOMS: atom_id res chain seq x y z
N MET A 1 -5.03 -14.16 8.31
CA MET A 1 -6.40 -13.63 8.49
C MET A 1 -7.10 -13.65 7.14
N LYS A 2 -8.43 -13.83 7.11
CA LYS A 2 -9.21 -13.60 5.88
C LYS A 2 -9.23 -12.10 5.58
N LYS A 3 -9.17 -11.72 4.29
CA LYS A 3 -9.31 -10.32 3.88
C LYS A 3 -10.72 -9.82 4.21
N LEU A 4 -10.81 -8.68 4.89
CA LEU A 4 -12.06 -7.99 5.21
C LEU A 4 -12.81 -7.61 3.93
N GLN A 5 -12.11 -7.16 2.88
CA GLN A 5 -12.74 -6.84 1.58
C GLN A 5 -13.46 -8.02 0.93
N GLN A 6 -13.08 -9.26 1.26
CA GLN A 6 -13.69 -10.47 0.72
C GLN A 6 -14.82 -11.01 1.59
N THR A 7 -15.18 -10.30 2.66
CA THR A 7 -16.28 -10.70 3.55
C THR A 7 -17.61 -10.54 2.82
N PRO A 8 -18.38 -11.63 2.60
CA PRO A 8 -19.65 -11.55 1.90
C PRO A 8 -20.64 -10.61 2.60
N GLY A 9 -21.32 -9.75 1.85
CA GLY A 9 -22.36 -8.86 2.39
C GLY A 9 -21.82 -7.61 3.10
N LEU A 10 -20.51 -7.46 3.27
CA LEU A 10 -19.93 -6.34 4.02
C LEU A 10 -20.22 -5.00 3.36
N ALA A 11 -19.99 -4.89 2.05
CA ALA A 11 -20.24 -3.66 1.30
C ALA A 11 -21.73 -3.35 1.18
N GLU A 12 -22.56 -4.38 1.07
CA GLU A 12 -24.02 -4.28 0.91
C GLU A 12 -24.72 -3.91 2.22
N SER A 13 -24.16 -4.30 3.37
CA SER A 13 -24.74 -4.03 4.68
C SER A 13 -24.84 -2.54 5.00
N ASN A 14 -23.85 -1.75 4.58
CA ASN A 14 -23.85 -0.30 4.71
C ASN A 14 -22.89 0.33 3.67
N PRO A 15 -23.39 0.62 2.45
CA PRO A 15 -22.54 1.08 1.34
C PRO A 15 -21.81 2.39 1.63
N ARG A 16 -22.46 3.32 2.34
CA ARG A 16 -21.87 4.61 2.68
C ARG A 16 -20.69 4.46 3.63
N LEU A 17 -20.88 3.68 4.70
CA LEU A 17 -19.81 3.41 5.65
C LEU A 17 -18.66 2.65 4.98
N PHE A 18 -18.97 1.64 4.17
CA PHE A 18 -17.98 0.85 3.46
C PHE A 18 -17.07 1.74 2.60
N GLU A 19 -17.65 2.63 1.79
CA GLU A 19 -16.86 3.56 0.98
C GLU A 19 -16.03 4.54 1.83
N GLN A 20 -16.53 4.97 3.00
CA GLN A 20 -15.78 5.81 3.92
C GLN A 20 -14.54 5.12 4.51
N VAL A 21 -14.59 3.82 4.77
CA VAL A 21 -13.49 3.07 5.42
C VAL A 21 -12.64 2.24 4.46
N LYS A 22 -12.99 2.19 3.18
CA LYS A 22 -12.32 1.37 2.16
C LYS A 22 -10.81 1.59 2.10
N GLY A 23 -10.38 2.84 2.26
CA GLY A 23 -8.95 3.21 2.33
C GLY A 23 -8.24 2.58 3.52
N GLU A 24 -8.83 2.69 4.72
CA GLU A 24 -8.29 2.09 5.94
C GLU A 24 -8.22 0.56 5.85
N ILE A 25 -9.25 -0.07 5.28
CA ILE A 25 -9.22 -1.52 5.03
C ILE A 25 -8.07 -1.87 4.09
N PHE A 26 -7.85 -1.09 3.03
CA PHE A 26 -6.74 -1.32 2.11
C PHE A 26 -5.37 -1.20 2.81
N VAL A 27 -5.18 -0.18 3.66
CA VAL A 27 -3.95 0.02 4.45
C VAL A 27 -3.73 -1.18 5.39
N ALA A 28 -4.76 -1.60 6.11
CA ALA A 28 -4.69 -2.72 7.04
C ALA A 28 -4.30 -4.04 6.33
N GLU A 29 -4.84 -4.28 5.14
CA GLU A 29 -4.61 -5.53 4.42
C GLU A 29 -3.33 -5.56 3.58
N ASN A 30 -2.84 -4.40 3.12
CA ASN A 30 -1.78 -4.36 2.10
C ASN A 30 -0.56 -3.51 2.48
N LEU A 31 -0.69 -2.57 3.43
CA LEU A 31 0.36 -1.60 3.78
C LEU A 31 0.79 -1.66 5.26
N SER A 32 0.44 -2.74 5.96
CA SER A 32 0.78 -2.96 7.36
C SER A 32 2.04 -3.81 7.54
N VAL A 33 2.58 -3.85 8.76
CA VAL A 33 3.75 -4.67 9.10
C VAL A 33 3.52 -6.13 8.73
N GLY A 34 4.49 -6.75 8.06
CA GLY A 34 4.43 -8.12 7.57
C GLY A 34 3.80 -8.27 6.18
N CYS A 35 3.14 -7.24 5.65
CA CYS A 35 2.76 -7.22 4.25
C CYS A 35 3.98 -6.98 3.35
N LYS A 36 3.91 -7.51 2.12
CA LYS A 36 4.89 -7.20 1.10
C LYS A 36 4.72 -5.74 0.67
N ALA A 37 5.79 -4.94 0.82
CA ALA A 37 5.79 -3.56 0.32
C ALA A 37 5.47 -3.53 -1.19
N PRO A 38 4.58 -2.62 -1.65
CA PRO A 38 4.33 -2.43 -3.07
C PRO A 38 5.62 -2.09 -3.83
N ASP A 39 5.71 -2.52 -5.09
CA ASP A 39 6.85 -2.12 -5.92
C ASP A 39 6.66 -0.67 -6.34
N ILE A 40 7.50 0.22 -5.81
CA ILE A 40 7.49 1.63 -6.16
C ILE A 40 8.36 1.78 -7.39
N VAL A 41 7.79 2.35 -8.44
CA VAL A 41 8.49 2.62 -9.69
C VAL A 41 8.48 4.11 -9.91
N GLY A 42 9.65 4.66 -10.21
CA GLY A 42 9.78 6.08 -10.47
C GLY A 42 11.11 6.41 -11.12
N LYS A 43 11.36 7.70 -11.28
CA LYS A 43 12.68 8.21 -11.62
C LYS A 43 13.28 8.91 -10.41
N ASP A 44 14.58 8.78 -10.24
CA ASP A 44 15.32 9.56 -9.25
C ASP A 44 15.61 10.99 -9.75
N GLN A 45 16.37 11.75 -8.95
CA GLN A 45 16.76 13.12 -9.28
C GLN A 45 17.63 13.26 -10.55
N ASP A 46 18.22 12.16 -11.02
CA ASP A 46 19.07 12.10 -12.21
C ASP A 46 18.31 11.49 -13.40
N ASP A 47 16.97 11.47 -13.34
CA ASP A 47 16.07 10.91 -14.37
C ASP A 47 16.22 9.39 -14.59
N LYS A 48 16.95 8.70 -13.71
CA LYS A 48 17.19 7.27 -13.82
C LYS A 48 16.00 6.50 -13.26
N GLU A 49 15.52 5.53 -14.03
CA GLU A 49 14.47 4.62 -13.57
C GLU A 49 14.94 3.81 -12.36
N PHE A 50 14.09 3.73 -11.33
CA PHE A 50 14.29 2.89 -10.18
C PHE A 50 13.02 2.10 -9.86
N LYS A 51 13.21 0.89 -9.32
CA LYS A 51 12.15 0.12 -8.67
C LYS A 51 12.57 -0.26 -7.26
N LEU A 52 11.65 -0.26 -6.31
CA LEU A 52 11.94 -0.74 -4.95
C LEU A 52 12.44 -2.19 -4.98
N SER A 53 11.90 -3.01 -5.89
CA SER A 53 12.32 -4.39 -6.06
C SER A 53 13.76 -4.60 -6.53
N ASP A 54 14.43 -3.57 -7.04
CA ASP A 54 15.86 -3.61 -7.40
C ASP A 54 16.77 -3.78 -6.16
N TYR A 55 16.26 -3.44 -4.96
CA TYR A 55 16.99 -3.52 -3.69
C TYR A 55 16.75 -4.82 -2.91
N LYS A 56 16.14 -5.84 -3.53
CA LYS A 56 15.90 -7.14 -2.87
C LYS A 56 17.19 -7.74 -2.31
N GLY A 57 17.09 -8.30 -1.11
CA GLY A 57 18.23 -8.87 -0.39
C GLY A 57 18.94 -7.87 0.53
N GLN A 58 18.56 -6.59 0.49
CA GLN A 58 19.06 -5.55 1.38
C GLN A 58 17.98 -5.12 2.37
N VAL A 59 18.40 -4.61 3.53
CA VAL A 59 17.51 -3.87 4.43
C VAL A 59 17.41 -2.44 3.91
N VAL A 60 16.19 -1.98 3.64
CA VAL A 60 15.93 -0.68 3.04
C VAL A 60 15.13 0.18 4.02
N LEU A 61 15.63 1.40 4.27
CA LEU A 61 14.84 2.49 4.86
C LEU A 61 14.31 3.34 3.70
N LEU A 62 13.00 3.41 3.56
CA LEU A 62 12.33 4.21 2.54
C LEU A 62 11.65 5.41 3.20
N ASP A 63 12.04 6.61 2.80
CA ASP A 63 11.52 7.87 3.33
C ASP A 63 10.73 8.64 2.26
N PHE A 64 9.57 9.17 2.63
CA PHE A 64 8.70 9.97 1.76
C PHE A 64 8.77 11.43 2.18
N TRP A 65 9.38 12.28 1.37
CA TRP A 65 9.61 13.69 1.67
C TRP A 65 9.39 14.60 0.45
N GLY A 66 9.29 15.90 0.69
CA GLY A 66 9.19 16.93 -0.35
C GLY A 66 9.34 18.33 0.24
N ILE A 67 9.71 19.29 -0.61
CA ILE A 67 9.63 20.73 -0.30
C ILE A 67 8.34 21.24 -0.90
N TRP A 68 7.40 21.66 -0.06
CA TRP A 68 6.09 22.18 -0.45
C TRP A 68 6.06 23.71 -0.46
#